data_AF-A0A1H2LHD3-F1
#
_entry.id   AF-A0A1H2LHD3-F1
#
_cell.length_a   1.000
_cell.length_b   1.000
_cell.length_c   1.000
_cell.angle_alpha   90.00
_cell.angle_beta   90.00
_cell.angle_gamma   90.00
#
_symmetry.space_group_name_H-M   'P 1'
#
loop_
_entity.id
_entity.type
_entity.pdbx_description
1 polymer ?
#
loop_
_entity_poly.entity_id
_entity_poly.type
_entity_poly.pdbx_seq_one_letter_code
_entity_poly.pdbx_strand_id
1 'polypeptide(L)'
;MTDVTGLELVGTGRTADVYALDGARVLRRYRDGRSAAAEAAVMAHVRAHGFPVPAVHRVTGPDLVLDRLAGPTLLQALLDGDRSVDDAAEVLAGLHRRLHAVPPAGGSPAAAPPDTVVHLDLHPDNVVMTPDGPVLIDWRNATDGPAGLDVAFSALIMAQVAVGAEVEAHAGAGLTALAAALIGPFLAAAGGAPLDHLDAATARRGADPQLTTTEREQLTEAAALVAEGARQSP
;
A
#
# COMPACT_ATOMS: atom_id res chain seq x y z
N MET A 1 22.25 -15.32 0.55
CA MET A 1 20.83 -15.46 0.16
C MET A 1 20.36 -16.85 0.56
N THR A 2 19.09 -16.99 0.92
CA THR A 2 18.45 -18.26 1.29
C THR A 2 18.27 -19.12 0.04
N ASP A 3 18.45 -20.44 0.12
CA ASP A 3 18.09 -21.30 -1.02
C ASP A 3 16.56 -21.37 -1.13
N VAL A 4 16.03 -21.16 -2.33
CA VAL A 4 14.59 -21.19 -2.62
C VAL A 4 14.23 -22.30 -3.60
N THR A 5 15.21 -23.11 -4.01
CA THR A 5 15.00 -24.21 -4.95
C THR A 5 13.97 -25.20 -4.38
N GLY A 6 12.88 -25.42 -5.10
CA GLY A 6 11.81 -26.35 -4.70
C GLY A 6 10.78 -25.77 -3.73
N LEU A 7 10.87 -24.49 -3.36
CA LEU A 7 9.82 -23.82 -2.60
C LEU A 7 8.64 -23.44 -3.49
N GLU A 8 7.43 -23.48 -2.93
CA GLU A 8 6.21 -23.02 -3.58
C GLU A 8 6.26 -21.49 -3.73
N LEU A 9 6.10 -20.99 -4.96
CA LEU A 9 5.89 -19.57 -5.23
C LEU A 9 4.43 -19.22 -4.91
N VAL A 10 4.21 -18.47 -3.84
CA VAL A 10 2.86 -18.08 -3.38
C VAL A 10 2.39 -16.75 -3.95
N GLY A 11 3.32 -15.92 -4.42
CA GLY A 11 3.00 -14.62 -4.99
C GLY A 11 4.18 -14.03 -5.75
N THR A 12 3.86 -13.23 -6.77
CA THR A 12 4.86 -12.52 -7.56
C THR A 12 4.40 -11.08 -7.75
N GLY A 13 5.20 -10.14 -7.28
CA GLY A 13 4.97 -8.70 -7.46
C GLY A 13 5.89 -8.12 -8.53
N ARG A 14 5.80 -6.80 -8.76
CA ARG A 14 6.66 -6.09 -9.73
C ARG A 14 8.15 -6.24 -9.42
N THR A 15 8.52 -6.29 -8.14
CA THR A 15 9.94 -6.31 -7.72
C THR A 15 10.37 -7.48 -6.86
N ALA A 16 9.42 -8.24 -6.33
CA ALA A 16 9.70 -9.31 -5.38
C ALA A 16 8.91 -10.57 -5.71
N ASP A 17 9.52 -11.72 -5.39
CA ASP A 17 8.86 -13.01 -5.34
C ASP A 17 8.64 -13.40 -3.89
N VAL A 18 7.53 -14.08 -3.62
CA VAL A 18 7.17 -14.56 -2.28
C VAL A 18 7.05 -16.08 -2.32
N TYR A 19 7.82 -16.75 -1.48
CA TYR A 19 7.90 -18.21 -1.40
C TYR A 19 7.36 -18.70 -0.05
N ALA A 20 6.59 -19.79 -0.03
CA ALA A 20 6.25 -20.47 1.22
C ALA A 20 7.49 -21.17 1.77
N LEU A 21 7.87 -20.84 3.01
CA LEU A 21 8.87 -21.62 3.75
C LEU A 21 8.23 -22.79 4.47
N ASP A 22 7.06 -22.54 5.08
CA ASP A 22 6.25 -23.52 5.78
C ASP A 22 4.79 -23.03 5.92
N GLY A 23 4.01 -23.67 6.81
CA GLY A 23 2.61 -23.30 7.05
C GLY A 23 2.40 -21.96 7.76
N ALA A 24 3.45 -21.37 8.35
CA ALA A 24 3.36 -20.16 9.16
C ALA A 24 4.25 -19.01 8.65
N ARG A 25 5.17 -19.26 7.70
CA ARG A 25 6.15 -18.27 7.25
C ARG A 25 6.31 -18.25 5.74
N VAL A 26 6.56 -17.05 5.23
CA VAL A 26 6.94 -16.79 3.84
C VAL A 26 8.28 -16.09 3.76
N LEU A 27 8.98 -16.27 2.64
CA LEU A 27 10.16 -15.52 2.28
C LEU A 27 9.82 -14.60 1.11
N ARG A 28 9.89 -13.28 1.34
CA ARG A 28 9.89 -12.26 0.29
C ARG A 28 11.33 -12.02 -0.16
N ARG A 29 11.58 -12.08 -1.47
CA ARG A 29 12.89 -11.82 -2.07
C ARG A 29 12.81 -10.72 -3.12
N TYR A 30 13.62 -9.69 -2.95
CA TYR A 30 13.78 -8.66 -3.97
C TYR A 30 14.71 -9.08 -5.10
N ARG A 31 14.22 -8.96 -6.34
CA ARG A 31 14.98 -9.35 -7.55
C ARG A 31 16.15 -8.43 -7.85
N ASP A 32 16.07 -7.17 -7.41
CA ASP A 32 17.13 -6.18 -7.60
C ASP A 32 18.31 -6.36 -6.61
N GLY A 33 18.22 -7.33 -5.70
CA GLY A 33 19.27 -7.65 -4.73
C GLY A 33 19.46 -6.60 -3.63
N ARG A 34 18.64 -5.54 -3.58
CA ARG A 34 18.75 -4.50 -2.54
C ARG A 34 18.36 -5.06 -1.19
N SER A 35 18.99 -4.54 -0.14
CA SER A 35 18.74 -4.97 1.24
C SER A 35 17.31 -4.66 1.69
N ALA A 36 16.65 -5.63 2.31
CA ALA A 36 15.33 -5.46 2.95
C ALA A 36 15.44 -4.93 4.40
N ALA A 37 16.64 -4.56 4.87
CA ALA A 37 16.86 -4.17 6.26
C ALA A 37 16.11 -2.89 6.68
N ALA A 38 16.00 -1.91 5.78
CA ALA A 38 15.28 -0.67 6.07
C ALA A 38 13.77 -0.91 6.24
N GLU A 39 13.17 -1.68 5.32
CA GLU A 39 11.78 -2.14 5.41
C GLU A 39 11.55 -2.92 6.72
N ALA A 40 12.42 -3.89 7.03
CA ALA A 40 12.33 -4.67 8.26
C ALA A 40 12.36 -3.80 9.53
N ALA A 41 13.18 -2.74 9.54
CA ALA A 41 13.28 -1.83 10.67
C ALA A 41 11.98 -1.03 10.87
N VAL A 42 11.38 -0.51 9.79
CA VAL A 42 10.08 0.18 9.86
C VAL A 42 8.98 -0.77 10.33
N MET A 43 8.92 -1.98 9.78
CA MET A 43 7.94 -3.00 10.19
C MET A 43 8.07 -3.36 11.68
N ALA A 44 9.30 -3.54 12.17
CA ALA A 44 9.54 -3.80 13.59
C ALA A 44 9.09 -2.64 14.48
N HIS A 45 9.36 -1.40 14.04
CA HIS A 45 8.97 -0.18 14.76
C HIS A 45 7.46 -0.04 14.86
N VAL A 46 6.72 -0.10 13.75
CA VAL A 46 5.25 0.06 13.78
C VAL A 46 4.59 -1.10 14.54
N ARG A 47 5.12 -2.32 14.43
CA ARG A 47 4.65 -3.47 15.22
C ARG A 47 4.83 -3.28 16.71
N ALA A 48 5.97 -2.71 17.14
CA ALA A 48 6.22 -2.41 18.55
C ALA A 48 5.21 -1.39 19.12
N HIS A 49 4.61 -0.57 18.25
CA HIS A 49 3.54 0.38 18.59
C HIS A 49 2.13 -0.19 18.37
N GLY A 50 1.99 -1.50 18.12
CA GLY A 50 0.69 -2.17 17.98
C GLY A 50 0.01 -2.00 16.61
N PHE A 51 0.74 -1.54 15.60
CA PHE A 51 0.25 -1.50 14.23
C PHE A 51 0.16 -2.92 13.63
N PRO A 52 -0.89 -3.26 12.84
CA PRO A 52 -1.06 -4.60 12.30
C PRO A 52 -0.20 -4.78 11.04
N VAL A 53 0.92 -5.47 11.21
CA VAL A 53 1.91 -5.81 10.17
C VAL A 53 2.41 -7.23 10.41
N PRO A 54 2.80 -8.00 9.38
CA PRO A 54 3.44 -9.31 9.58
C PRO A 54 4.68 -9.19 10.46
N ALA A 55 4.88 -10.13 11.39
CA ALA A 55 6.12 -10.17 12.16
C ALA A 55 7.30 -10.47 11.23
N VAL A 56 8.38 -9.70 11.39
CA VAL A 56 9.65 -9.99 10.74
C VAL A 56 10.42 -11.01 11.58
N HIS A 57 10.65 -12.19 11.00
CA HIS A 57 11.41 -13.27 11.66
C HIS A 57 12.91 -13.18 11.38
N ARG A 58 13.27 -12.79 10.15
CA ARG A 58 14.67 -12.73 9.70
C ARG A 58 14.80 -11.83 8.49
N VAL A 59 15.89 -11.07 8.43
CA VAL A 59 16.32 -10.33 7.24
C VAL A 59 17.74 -10.75 6.85
N THR A 60 17.99 -11.00 5.57
CA THR A 60 19.32 -11.38 5.06
C THR A 60 19.52 -10.89 3.62
N GLY A 61 20.17 -9.74 3.46
CA GLY A 61 20.30 -9.10 2.15
C GLY A 61 18.92 -8.79 1.56
N PRO A 62 18.58 -9.27 0.35
CA PRO A 62 17.28 -9.03 -0.28
C PRO A 62 16.14 -9.91 0.25
N ASP A 63 16.44 -10.84 1.16
CA ASP A 63 15.46 -11.77 1.72
C ASP A 63 14.87 -11.22 3.01
N LEU A 64 13.54 -11.25 3.11
CA LEU A 64 12.75 -10.90 4.28
C LEU A 64 11.81 -12.07 4.61
N VAL A 65 11.98 -12.67 5.78
CA VAL A 65 11.13 -13.75 6.28
C VAL A 65 10.05 -13.17 7.18
N LEU A 66 8.79 -13.40 6.82
CA LEU A 66 7.60 -12.81 7.44
C LEU A 66 6.62 -13.88 7.90
N ASP A 67 5.68 -13.50 8.77
CA ASP A 67 4.45 -14.28 8.99
C ASP A 67 3.76 -14.55 7.65
N ARG A 68 3.27 -15.77 7.46
CA ARG A 68 2.33 -16.12 6.40
C ARG A 68 0.94 -15.72 6.85
N LEU A 69 0.31 -14.81 6.11
CA LEU A 69 -1.06 -14.40 6.38
C LEU A 69 -2.06 -15.35 5.68
N ALA A 70 -3.23 -15.51 6.29
CA ALA A 70 -4.35 -16.27 5.74
C ALA A 70 -5.56 -15.35 5.58
N GLY A 71 -6.25 -15.45 4.43
CA GLY A 71 -7.40 -14.63 4.08
C GLY A 71 -7.22 -13.94 2.71
N PRO A 72 -8.30 -13.45 2.10
CA PRO A 72 -8.24 -12.70 0.85
C PRO A 72 -7.65 -11.29 1.09
N THR A 73 -7.19 -10.65 0.02
CA THR A 73 -6.93 -9.19 0.07
C THR A 73 -8.25 -8.44 0.18
N LEU A 74 -8.23 -7.19 0.67
CA LEU A 74 -9.41 -6.33 0.70
C LEU A 74 -9.92 -6.09 -0.74
N LEU A 75 -9.02 -6.03 -1.72
CA LEU A 75 -9.40 -5.97 -3.14
C LEU A 75 -10.19 -7.21 -3.57
N GLN A 76 -9.70 -8.41 -3.25
CA GLN A 76 -10.41 -9.66 -3.56
C GLN A 76 -11.78 -9.69 -2.90
N ALA A 77 -11.87 -9.34 -1.62
CA ALA A 77 -13.14 -9.28 -0.89
C ALA A 77 -14.14 -8.27 -1.51
N LEU A 78 -13.67 -7.15 -2.08
CA LEU A 78 -14.52 -6.22 -2.82
C LEU A 78 -14.98 -6.80 -4.16
N LEU A 79 -14.08 -7.44 -4.91
CA LEU A 79 -14.40 -8.04 -6.21
C LEU A 79 -15.39 -9.21 -6.08
N ASP A 80 -15.25 -9.99 -5.01
CA ASP A 80 -16.15 -11.12 -4.70
C ASP A 80 -17.49 -10.65 -4.09
N GLY A 81 -17.60 -9.38 -3.72
CA GLY A 81 -18.80 -8.80 -3.10
C GLY A 81 -18.98 -9.13 -1.61
N ASP A 82 -17.95 -9.69 -0.96
CA ASP A 82 -17.92 -10.00 0.47
C ASP A 82 -17.79 -8.74 1.35
N ARG A 83 -17.38 -7.62 0.74
CA ARG A 83 -17.29 -6.29 1.38
C ARG A 83 -17.87 -5.22 0.48
N SER A 84 -18.48 -4.21 1.11
CA SER A 84 -18.94 -3.01 0.41
C SER A 84 -17.80 -2.00 0.22
N VAL A 85 -17.99 -1.05 -0.69
CA VAL A 85 -17.07 0.07 -0.92
C VAL A 85 -16.90 0.91 0.37
N ASP A 86 -18.00 1.18 1.08
CA ASP A 86 -17.97 1.97 2.33
C ASP A 86 -17.18 1.23 3.43
N ASP A 87 -17.36 -0.09 3.57
CA ASP A 87 -16.59 -0.88 4.53
C ASP A 87 -15.08 -0.85 4.20
N ALA A 88 -14.73 -0.96 2.92
CA ALA A 88 -13.33 -0.90 2.49
C ALA A 88 -12.71 0.48 2.73
N ALA A 89 -13.47 1.56 2.47
CA ALA A 89 -13.05 2.92 2.76
C ALA A 89 -12.72 3.10 4.25
N GLU A 90 -13.58 2.59 5.13
CA GLU A 90 -13.35 2.63 6.59
C GLU A 90 -12.16 1.78 7.03
N VAL A 91 -11.94 0.61 6.41
CA VAL A 91 -10.75 -0.21 6.68
C VAL A 91 -9.48 0.55 6.32
N LEU A 92 -9.41 1.14 5.12
CA LEU A 92 -8.25 1.90 4.67
C LEU A 92 -8.01 3.13 5.54
N ALA A 93 -9.06 3.93 5.80
CA ALA A 93 -8.98 5.11 6.65
C ALA A 93 -8.60 4.75 8.10
N GLY A 94 -9.12 3.65 8.63
CA GLY A 94 -8.78 3.14 9.96
C GLY A 94 -7.31 2.71 10.06
N LEU A 95 -6.76 2.08 9.03
CA LEU A 95 -5.33 1.76 8.97
C LEU A 95 -4.48 3.03 8.88
N HIS A 96 -4.85 4.01 8.06
CA HIS A 96 -4.17 5.31 8.02
C HIS A 96 -4.16 5.99 9.39
N ARG A 97 -5.32 6.13 10.05
CA ARG A 97 -5.41 6.72 11.41
C ARG A 97 -4.50 6.01 12.42
N ARG A 98 -4.44 4.67 12.39
CA ARG A 98 -3.58 3.89 13.28
C ARG A 98 -2.10 4.08 12.96
N LEU A 99 -1.74 4.13 11.68
CA LEU A 99 -0.35 4.32 11.26
C LEU A 99 0.13 5.71 11.61
N HIS A 100 -0.71 6.72 11.38
CA HIS A 100 -0.41 8.13 11.60
C HIS A 100 -0.32 8.51 13.09
N ALA A 101 -0.71 7.59 13.99
CA ALA A 101 -0.51 7.71 15.42
C ALA A 101 0.85 7.14 15.89
N VAL A 102 1.60 6.46 15.01
CA VAL A 102 2.93 5.92 15.32
C VAL A 102 3.98 7.02 15.13
N PRO A 103 4.85 7.29 16.13
CA PRO A 103 5.90 8.29 15.98
C PRO A 103 6.86 7.94 14.83
N PRO A 104 7.54 8.91 14.21
CA PRO A 104 8.55 8.65 13.19
C PRO A 104 9.56 7.57 13.60
N ALA A 105 9.93 6.70 12.66
CA ALA A 105 10.91 5.63 12.86
C ALA A 105 12.36 6.13 12.89
N GLY A 106 12.60 7.41 12.52
CA GLY A 106 13.92 8.04 12.50
C GLY A 106 14.72 7.73 11.23
N GLY A 107 14.04 7.41 10.13
CA GLY A 107 14.64 6.94 8.87
C GLY A 107 15.03 8.05 7.88
N SER A 108 14.59 9.30 8.09
CA SER A 108 14.83 10.41 7.16
C SER A 108 15.66 11.54 7.80
N PRO A 109 16.80 11.93 7.22
CA PRO A 109 17.49 13.16 7.59
C PRO A 109 16.87 14.34 6.83
N ALA A 110 15.87 15.02 7.40
CA ALA A 110 15.31 16.24 6.80
C ALA A 110 15.12 17.38 7.81
N ALA A 111 15.24 18.61 7.32
CA ALA A 111 15.35 19.88 8.05
C ALA A 111 14.06 20.36 8.75
N ALA A 112 12.98 19.59 8.68
CA ALA A 112 11.73 19.78 9.42
C ALA A 112 11.29 18.41 9.96
N PRO A 113 10.66 18.36 11.15
CA PRO A 113 10.23 17.09 11.73
C PRO A 113 9.22 16.41 10.79
N PRO A 114 9.41 15.12 10.48
CA PRO A 114 8.32 14.32 9.95
C PRO A 114 7.27 14.11 11.05
N ASP A 115 5.99 14.08 10.67
CA ASP A 115 4.90 14.01 11.63
C ASP A 115 4.60 12.57 12.08
N THR A 116 4.91 11.58 11.24
CA THR A 116 4.59 10.16 11.48
C THR A 116 5.34 9.24 10.51
N VAL A 117 5.24 7.92 10.73
CA VAL A 117 5.46 6.92 9.68
C VAL A 117 4.33 7.01 8.63
N VAL A 118 4.70 6.93 7.35
CA VAL A 118 3.80 6.86 6.19
C VAL A 118 4.11 5.62 5.35
N HIS A 119 3.08 4.97 4.78
CA HIS A 119 3.25 3.72 4.03
C HIS A 119 3.62 3.96 2.56
N LEU A 120 2.94 4.91 1.91
CA LEU A 120 3.11 5.31 0.51
C LEU A 120 2.87 4.18 -0.50
N ASP A 121 2.01 3.23 -0.11
CA ASP A 121 1.49 2.16 -0.99
C ASP A 121 0.26 1.47 -0.37
N LEU A 122 -0.49 2.18 0.48
CA LEU A 122 -1.62 1.62 1.21
C LEU A 122 -2.86 1.65 0.30
N HIS A 123 -3.20 0.49 -0.28
CA HIS A 123 -4.38 0.32 -1.13
C HIS A 123 -5.01 -1.06 -0.90
N PRO A 124 -6.23 -1.34 -1.39
CA PRO A 124 -6.96 -2.57 -1.07
C PRO A 124 -6.20 -3.89 -1.30
N ASP A 125 -5.36 -3.96 -2.32
CA ASP A 125 -4.60 -5.19 -2.61
C ASP A 125 -3.44 -5.45 -1.62
N ASN A 126 -2.95 -4.40 -0.95
CA ASN A 126 -1.92 -4.50 0.09
C ASN A 126 -2.52 -4.68 1.51
N VAL A 127 -3.83 -4.92 1.63
CA VAL A 127 -4.47 -5.22 2.91
C VAL A 127 -4.99 -6.65 2.87
N VAL A 128 -4.48 -7.51 3.74
CA VAL A 128 -4.96 -8.90 3.87
C VAL A 128 -6.00 -8.96 4.99
N MET A 129 -7.18 -9.47 4.67
CA MET A 129 -8.30 -9.62 5.61
C MET A 129 -8.13 -10.93 6.38
N THR A 130 -7.34 -10.90 7.45
CA THR A 130 -7.09 -12.06 8.30
C THR A 130 -8.23 -12.30 9.29
N PRO A 131 -8.34 -13.50 9.90
CA PRO A 131 -9.32 -13.77 10.95
C PRO A 131 -9.27 -12.79 12.13
N ASP A 132 -8.08 -12.25 12.43
CA ASP A 132 -7.85 -11.32 13.54
C ASP A 132 -7.98 -9.83 13.11
N GLY A 133 -8.35 -9.58 11.85
CA GLY A 133 -8.54 -8.26 11.28
C GLY A 133 -7.61 -7.93 10.10
N PRO A 134 -7.70 -6.70 9.57
CA PRO A 134 -6.89 -6.27 8.43
C PRO A 134 -5.42 -6.12 8.82
N VAL A 135 -4.53 -6.69 8.01
CA VAL A 135 -3.07 -6.59 8.15
C VAL A 135 -2.49 -5.96 6.90
N LEU A 136 -1.69 -4.91 7.08
CA LEU A 136 -1.05 -4.18 5.98
C LEU A 136 0.27 -4.84 5.60
N ILE A 137 0.44 -5.08 4.30
CA ILE A 137 1.65 -5.65 3.70
C ILE A 137 2.32 -4.64 2.76
N ASP A 138 3.48 -5.02 2.23
CA ASP A 138 4.28 -4.25 1.29
C ASP A 138 4.82 -2.90 1.79
N TRP A 139 5.71 -2.98 2.79
CA TRP A 139 6.27 -1.80 3.47
C TRP A 139 7.48 -1.18 2.76
N ARG A 140 7.74 -1.55 1.51
CA ARG A 140 8.99 -1.18 0.81
C ARG A 140 9.15 0.33 0.64
N ASN A 141 8.05 1.04 0.44
CA ASN A 141 8.02 2.48 0.20
C ASN A 141 7.92 3.30 1.49
N ALA A 142 7.72 2.63 2.63
CA ALA A 142 7.44 3.28 3.90
C ALA A 142 8.64 4.10 4.38
N THR A 143 8.34 5.26 4.95
CA THR A 143 9.32 6.20 5.48
C THR A 143 8.64 7.13 6.47
N ASP A 144 9.35 8.14 6.96
CA ASP A 144 8.77 9.19 7.79
C ASP A 144 8.29 10.35 6.89
N GLY A 145 7.10 10.90 7.18
CA GLY A 145 6.53 11.99 6.38
C GLY A 145 5.20 12.53 6.92
N PRO A 146 4.59 13.51 6.20
CA PRO A 146 3.29 14.06 6.58
C PRO A 146 2.16 13.05 6.37
N ALA A 147 1.26 12.91 7.35
CA ALA A 147 0.11 12.01 7.28
C ALA A 147 -0.76 12.23 6.02
N GLY A 148 -1.01 13.51 5.67
CA GLY A 148 -1.81 13.86 4.50
C GLY A 148 -1.19 13.43 3.16
N LEU A 149 0.14 13.32 3.08
CA LEU A 149 0.81 12.78 1.88
C LEU A 149 0.45 11.31 1.66
N ASP A 150 0.36 10.53 2.74
CA ASP A 150 0.06 9.09 2.66
C ASP A 150 -1.36 8.82 2.17
N VAL A 151 -2.33 9.61 2.65
CA VAL A 151 -3.72 9.58 2.20
C VAL A 151 -3.82 9.98 0.73
N ALA A 152 -3.20 11.11 0.35
CA ALA A 152 -3.20 11.58 -1.04
C ALA A 152 -2.56 10.57 -2.00
N PHE A 153 -1.47 9.92 -1.59
CA PHE A 153 -0.79 8.90 -2.38
C PHE A 153 -1.67 7.66 -2.59
N SER A 154 -2.38 7.23 -1.55
CA SER A 154 -3.33 6.10 -1.62
C SER A 154 -4.48 6.40 -2.58
N ALA A 155 -5.07 7.59 -2.49
CA ALA A 155 -6.12 8.04 -3.41
C ALA A 155 -5.62 8.10 -4.86
N LEU A 156 -4.38 8.58 -5.07
CA LEU A 156 -3.76 8.64 -6.39
C LEU A 156 -3.54 7.25 -6.99
N ILE A 157 -3.10 6.26 -6.20
CA ILE A 157 -2.96 4.86 -6.68
C ILE A 157 -4.32 4.32 -7.15
N MET A 158 -5.37 4.50 -6.36
CA MET A 158 -6.72 4.05 -6.75
C MET A 158 -7.23 4.78 -7.99
N ALA A 159 -6.94 6.08 -8.11
CA ALA A 159 -7.31 6.86 -9.28
C ALA A 159 -6.55 6.42 -10.55
N GLN A 160 -5.27 6.04 -10.45
CA GLN A 160 -4.52 5.47 -11.58
C GLN A 160 -5.13 4.15 -12.06
N VAL A 161 -5.62 3.30 -11.13
CA VAL A 161 -6.37 2.09 -11.51
C VAL A 161 -7.67 2.46 -12.22
N ALA A 162 -8.40 3.46 -11.73
CA ALA A 162 -9.68 3.90 -12.29
C ALA A 162 -9.56 4.43 -13.73
N VAL A 163 -8.48 5.15 -14.06
CA VAL A 163 -8.25 5.72 -15.40
C VAL A 163 -7.40 4.81 -16.31
N GLY A 164 -7.01 3.64 -15.79
CA GLY A 164 -6.11 2.70 -16.45
C GLY A 164 -6.78 1.89 -17.56
N ALA A 165 -6.74 2.38 -18.81
CA ALA A 165 -7.30 1.65 -19.96
C ALA A 165 -6.72 0.23 -20.16
N GLU A 166 -5.43 0.03 -19.85
CA GLU A 166 -4.82 -1.31 -19.88
C GLU A 166 -5.35 -2.21 -18.76
N VAL A 167 -5.63 -1.65 -17.59
CA VAL A 167 -6.24 -2.39 -16.48
C VAL A 167 -7.66 -2.82 -16.86
N GLU A 168 -8.43 -1.93 -17.48
CA GLU A 168 -9.77 -2.26 -17.99
C GLU A 168 -9.73 -3.42 -19.00
N ALA A 169 -8.75 -3.41 -19.91
CA ALA A 169 -8.60 -4.45 -20.92
C ALA A 169 -8.21 -5.83 -20.36
N HIS A 170 -7.46 -5.90 -19.25
CA HIS A 170 -6.93 -7.15 -18.70
C HIS A 170 -7.69 -7.69 -17.49
N ALA A 171 -8.20 -6.80 -16.64
CA ALA A 171 -8.90 -7.14 -15.40
C ALA A 171 -10.42 -6.88 -15.47
N GLY A 172 -10.89 -6.22 -16.54
CA GLY A 172 -12.30 -5.92 -16.79
C GLY A 172 -12.79 -4.62 -16.15
N ALA A 173 -13.85 -4.06 -16.73
CA ALA A 173 -14.47 -2.79 -16.29
C ALA A 173 -14.95 -2.78 -14.82
N GLY A 174 -15.11 -3.95 -14.20
CA GLY A 174 -15.46 -4.06 -12.79
C GLY A 174 -14.39 -3.47 -11.86
N LEU A 175 -13.11 -3.68 -12.17
CA LEU A 175 -12.01 -3.19 -11.33
C LEU A 175 -11.85 -1.67 -11.41
N THR A 176 -11.92 -1.10 -12.62
CA THR A 176 -11.79 0.35 -12.82
C THR A 176 -12.96 1.11 -12.21
N ALA A 177 -14.19 0.60 -12.37
CA ALA A 177 -15.38 1.17 -11.74
C ALA A 177 -15.33 1.10 -10.21
N LEU A 178 -14.90 -0.04 -9.66
CA LEU A 178 -14.73 -0.23 -8.23
C LEU A 178 -13.68 0.74 -7.65
N ALA A 179 -12.53 0.88 -8.31
CA ALA A 179 -11.48 1.80 -7.90
C ALA A 179 -11.97 3.25 -7.90
N ALA A 180 -12.72 3.68 -8.94
CA ALA A 180 -13.31 5.00 -8.99
C ALA A 180 -14.32 5.23 -7.85
N ALA A 181 -15.19 4.26 -7.59
CA ALA A 181 -16.22 4.35 -6.56
C ALA A 181 -15.65 4.46 -5.13
N LEU A 182 -14.45 3.91 -4.88
CA LEU A 182 -13.83 3.91 -3.57
C LEU A 182 -13.19 5.25 -3.17
N ILE A 183 -12.78 6.08 -4.14
CA ILE A 183 -11.99 7.31 -3.87
C ILE A 183 -12.75 8.28 -2.96
N GLY A 184 -14.01 8.60 -3.28
CA GLY A 184 -14.82 9.53 -2.49
C GLY A 184 -15.02 9.07 -1.05
N PRO A 185 -15.65 7.89 -0.81
CA PRO A 185 -15.82 7.34 0.53
C PRO A 185 -14.52 7.24 1.32
N PHE A 186 -13.41 6.84 0.67
CA PHE A 186 -12.10 6.79 1.32
C PHE A 186 -11.63 8.17 1.79
N LEU A 187 -11.69 9.18 0.93
CA LEU A 187 -11.27 10.55 1.27
C LEU A 187 -12.14 11.13 2.39
N ALA A 188 -13.45 10.89 2.36
CA ALA A 188 -14.37 11.28 3.41
C ALA A 188 -14.01 10.62 4.76
N ALA A 189 -13.79 9.30 4.77
CA ALA A 189 -13.47 8.55 5.98
C ALA A 189 -12.07 8.87 6.54
N ALA A 190 -11.10 9.15 5.67
CA ALA A 190 -9.75 9.54 6.08
C ALA A 190 -9.73 10.95 6.69
N GLY A 191 -10.56 11.86 6.17
CA GLY A 191 -10.65 13.24 6.63
C GLY A 191 -9.39 14.07 6.36
N GLY A 192 -9.28 15.22 7.03
CA GLY A 192 -8.16 16.16 6.85
C GLY A 192 -8.22 16.92 5.53
N ALA A 193 -7.06 17.38 5.06
CA ALA A 193 -6.91 18.12 3.80
C ALA A 193 -5.95 17.38 2.84
N PRO A 194 -6.29 16.17 2.36
CA PRO A 194 -5.40 15.38 1.51
C PRO A 194 -5.04 16.10 0.19
N LEU A 195 -5.89 17.02 -0.27
CA LEU A 195 -5.61 17.83 -1.46
C LEU A 195 -4.39 18.75 -1.29
N ASP A 196 -4.06 19.19 -0.07
CA ASP A 196 -2.88 20.01 0.21
C ASP A 196 -1.57 19.26 -0.13
N HIS A 197 -1.63 17.94 -0.22
CA HIS A 197 -0.49 17.08 -0.53
C HIS A 197 -0.59 16.40 -1.90
N LEU A 198 -1.63 16.65 -2.70
CA LEU A 198 -1.85 15.95 -3.97
C LEU A 198 -0.73 16.23 -4.99
N ASP A 199 -0.24 17.46 -5.07
CA ASP A 199 0.90 17.80 -5.95
C ASP A 199 2.17 17.05 -5.54
N ALA A 200 2.43 16.97 -4.24
CA ALA A 200 3.58 16.24 -3.70
C ALA A 200 3.45 14.72 -3.94
N ALA A 201 2.25 14.16 -3.77
CA ALA A 201 1.95 12.76 -4.08
C ALA A 201 2.16 12.46 -5.56
N THR A 202 1.65 13.33 -6.45
CA THR A 202 1.78 13.21 -7.90
C THR A 202 3.23 13.29 -8.35
N ALA A 203 3.99 14.28 -7.85
CA ALA A 203 5.41 14.41 -8.16
C ALA A 203 6.20 13.18 -7.69
N ARG A 204 5.93 12.69 -6.47
CA ARG A 204 6.58 11.48 -5.95
C ARG A 204 6.25 10.25 -6.79
N ARG A 205 4.98 10.06 -7.13
CA ARG A 205 4.52 8.91 -7.93
C ARG A 205 5.11 8.97 -9.34
N GLY A 206 5.18 10.14 -9.96
CA GLY A 206 5.81 10.34 -11.28
C GLY A 206 7.30 10.02 -11.30
N ALA A 207 8.00 10.17 -10.17
CA ALA A 207 9.41 9.83 -10.03
C ALA A 207 9.67 8.32 -9.81
N ASP A 208 8.62 7.50 -9.67
CA ASP A 208 8.77 6.05 -9.47
C ASP A 208 9.31 5.39 -10.76
N PRO A 209 10.52 4.80 -10.73
CA PRO A 209 11.11 4.18 -11.91
C PRO A 209 10.35 2.93 -12.37
N GLN A 210 9.45 2.38 -11.55
CA GLN A 210 8.68 1.19 -11.89
C GLN A 210 7.46 1.49 -12.76
N LEU A 211 6.99 2.74 -12.82
CA LEU A 211 5.85 3.09 -13.67
C LEU A 211 6.19 2.90 -15.15
N THR A 212 5.21 2.45 -15.93
CA THR A 212 5.28 2.47 -17.40
C THR A 212 5.11 3.90 -17.91
N THR A 213 5.34 4.11 -19.20
CA THR A 213 5.05 5.40 -19.86
C THR A 213 3.57 5.74 -19.76
N THR A 214 2.69 4.78 -20.05
CA THR A 214 1.23 4.92 -19.95
C THR A 214 0.79 5.30 -18.53
N GLU A 215 1.29 4.58 -17.51
CA GLU A 215 0.93 4.86 -16.11
C GLU A 215 1.37 6.27 -15.69
N ARG A 216 2.49 6.78 -16.23
CA ARG A 216 2.96 8.16 -15.99
C ARG A 216 2.10 9.20 -16.69
N GLU A 217 1.69 8.96 -17.93
CA GLU A 217 0.84 9.88 -18.71
C GLU A 217 -0.55 10.04 -18.06
N GLN A 218 -1.05 9.00 -17.39
CA GLN A 218 -2.32 8.99 -16.67
C GLN A 218 -2.32 9.77 -15.35
N LEU A 219 -1.16 10.19 -14.82
CA LEU A 219 -1.07 10.82 -13.50
C LEU A 219 -1.88 12.11 -13.38
N THR A 220 -1.89 12.93 -14.44
CA THR A 220 -2.65 14.18 -14.46
C THR A 220 -4.15 13.92 -14.36
N GLU A 221 -4.65 12.91 -15.08
CA GLU A 221 -6.05 12.52 -15.07
C GLU A 221 -6.43 11.90 -13.73
N ALA A 222 -5.59 11.01 -13.19
CA ALA A 222 -5.76 10.41 -11.87
C ALA A 222 -5.82 11.48 -10.76
N ALA A 223 -4.92 12.48 -10.79
CA ALA A 223 -4.94 13.58 -9.83
C ALA A 223 -6.23 14.41 -9.95
N ALA A 224 -6.72 14.66 -11.17
CA ALA A 224 -7.98 15.35 -11.38
C ALA A 224 -9.17 14.57 -10.80
N LEU A 225 -9.18 13.24 -10.95
CA LEU A 225 -10.19 12.36 -10.36
C LEU A 225 -10.17 12.39 -8.83
N VAL A 226 -9.00 12.40 -8.20
CA VAL A 226 -8.87 12.58 -6.74
C VAL A 226 -9.44 13.92 -6.30
N ALA A 227 -9.10 15.00 -7.01
CA ALA A 227 -9.61 16.34 -6.70
C ALA A 227 -11.14 16.43 -6.84
N GLU A 228 -11.73 15.72 -7.79
CA GLU A 228 -13.19 15.64 -7.94
C GLU A 228 -13.84 14.81 -6.82
N GLY A 229 -13.29 13.63 -6.51
CA GLY A 229 -13.80 12.79 -5.42
C GLY A 229 -13.79 13.49 -4.05
N ALA A 230 -12.77 14.32 -3.79
CA ALA A 230 -12.70 15.14 -2.59
C ALA A 230 -13.80 16.22 -2.53
N ARG A 231 -14.20 16.81 -3.67
CA ARG A 231 -15.28 17.83 -3.72
C ARG A 231 -16.67 17.23 -3.51
N GLN A 232 -16.86 15.97 -3.89
CA GLN A 232 -18.14 15.26 -3.80
C GLN A 232 -18.35 14.58 -2.44
N SER A 233 -17.30 14.54 -1.61
CA SER A 233 -17.34 14.00 -0.26
C SER A 233 -17.98 15.05 0.69
N PRO A 234 -19.02 14.69 1.47
CA PRO A 234 -19.75 15.61 2.33
C PRO A 234 -18.96 16.11 3.54
#